data_AF-A0A0B0ELF5-F1
#
_entry.id   AF-A0A0B0ELF5-F1
#
_cell.length_a   1.000
_cell.length_b   1.000
_cell.length_c   1.000
_cell.angle_alpha   90.00
_cell.angle_beta   90.00
_cell.angle_gamma   90.00
#
_symmetry.space_group_name_H-M   'P 1'
#
loop_
_entity.id
_entity.type
_entity.pdbx_description
1 polymer ?
#
loop_
_entity_poly.entity_id
_entity_poly.type
_entity_poly.pdbx_seq_one_letter_code
_entity_poly.pdbx_strand_id
1 'polypeptide(L)'
;MYLSVISVKPLDGYKLLIKFENKEERIFDVSPYFNIGKFAELKDISLFNTVTVKFDSIEWANHLDIDPELLYEKNVKVETQHITTQSS
;
A
#
# COMPACT_ATOMS: atom_id res chain seq x y z
N MET A 1 11.49 -4.21 13.91
CA MET A 1 12.24 -3.48 12.87
C MET A 1 11.30 -3.39 11.69
N TYR A 2 10.88 -2.18 11.33
CA TYR A 2 10.00 -1.97 10.19
C TYR A 2 10.84 -1.63 8.96
N LEU A 3 10.28 -1.85 7.77
CA LEU A 3 10.93 -1.50 6.51
C LEU A 3 10.39 -0.16 6.02
N SER A 4 11.29 0.73 5.66
CA SER A 4 10.92 2.04 5.12
C SER A 4 10.24 1.89 3.75
N VAL A 5 9.20 2.66 3.50
CA VAL A 5 8.57 2.78 2.18
C VAL A 5 9.43 3.67 1.29
N ILE A 6 9.77 3.18 0.11
CA ILE A 6 10.60 3.92 -0.87
C ILE A 6 9.81 4.31 -2.12
N SER A 7 8.65 3.69 -2.36
CA SER A 7 7.76 4.05 -3.47
C SER A 7 6.33 3.61 -3.18
N VAL A 8 5.37 4.39 -3.68
CA VAL A 8 3.95 4.07 -3.64
C VAL A 8 3.29 4.45 -4.96
N LYS A 9 2.37 3.61 -5.45
CA LYS A 9 1.54 3.89 -6.62
C LYS A 9 0.08 3.52 -6.32
N PRO A 10 -0.88 4.44 -6.52
CA PRO A 10 -2.28 4.09 -6.44
C PRO A 10 -2.69 3.18 -7.61
N LEU A 11 -3.54 2.20 -7.33
CA LEU A 11 -4.12 1.24 -8.26
C LEU A 11 -5.65 1.31 -8.18
N ASP A 12 -6.31 0.70 -9.17
CA ASP A 12 -7.76 0.56 -9.18
C ASP A 12 -8.28 -0.20 -7.94
N GLY A 13 -9.50 0.15 -7.53
CA GLY A 13 -10.15 -0.47 -6.37
C GLY A 13 -9.52 -0.08 -5.03
N TYR A 14 -8.99 1.15 -4.92
CA TYR A 14 -8.42 1.71 -3.69
C TYR A 14 -7.27 0.89 -3.11
N LYS A 15 -6.45 0.35 -4.00
CA LYS A 15 -5.25 -0.43 -3.67
C LYS A 15 -4.01 0.41 -3.89
N LEU A 16 -2.97 0.12 -3.12
CA LEU A 16 -1.65 0.73 -3.24
C LEU A 16 -0.62 -0.34 -3.57
N LEU A 17 0.19 -0.14 -4.60
CA LEU A 17 1.44 -0.87 -4.79
C LEU A 17 2.53 -0.15 -4.01
N ILE A 18 3.07 -0.81 -2.98
CA ILE A 18 4.06 -0.25 -2.07
C ILE A 18 5.37 -1.00 -2.24
N LYS A 19 6.46 -0.26 -2.41
CA LYS A 19 7.81 -0.80 -2.44
C LYS A 19 8.56 -0.44 -1.17
N PHE A 20 9.16 -1.44 -0.56
CA PHE A 20 9.97 -1.30 0.65
C PHE A 20 11.46 -1.29 0.34
N GLU A 21 12.28 -0.82 1.29
CA GLU A 21 13.74 -0.71 1.14
C GLU A 21 14.43 -2.06 0.84
N ASN A 22 13.84 -3.18 1.29
CA ASN A 22 14.31 -4.53 0.97
C ASN A 22 13.96 -4.99 -0.46
N LYS A 23 13.40 -4.09 -1.28
CA LYS A 23 12.93 -4.31 -2.65
C LYS A 23 11.66 -5.15 -2.79
N GLU A 24 11.04 -5.58 -1.68
CA GLU A 24 9.73 -6.23 -1.75
C GLU A 24 8.66 -5.22 -2.22
N GLU A 25 7.75 -5.70 -3.06
CA GLU A 25 6.57 -4.97 -3.49
C GLU A 25 5.31 -5.68 -2.96
N ARG A 26 4.39 -4.91 -2.40
CA ARG A 26 3.17 -5.43 -1.76
C ARG A 26 1.96 -4.61 -2.15
N ILE A 27 0.78 -5.25 -2.13
CA ILE A 27 -0.49 -4.59 -2.39
C ILE A 27 -1.23 -4.39 -1.07
N PHE A 28 -1.54 -3.13 -0.75
CA PHE A 28 -2.35 -2.72 0.39
C PHE A 28 -3.73 -2.29 -0.06
N ASP A 29 -4.78 -2.94 0.47
CA ASP A 29 -6.17 -2.56 0.22
C ASP A 29 -6.64 -1.59 1.31
N VAL A 30 -6.97 -0.36 0.92
CA VAL A 30 -7.43 0.69 1.83
C VAL A 30 -8.93 0.58 2.10
N SER A 31 -9.69 -0.14 1.27
CA SER A 31 -11.14 -0.24 1.35
C SER A 31 -11.68 -0.69 2.72
N PRO A 32 -11.06 -1.65 3.44
CA PRO A 32 -11.52 -2.07 4.77
C PRO A 32 -11.53 -0.93 5.82
N TYR A 33 -10.75 0.12 5.61
CA TYR A 33 -10.57 1.22 6.56
C TYR A 33 -11.58 2.36 6.36
N PHE A 34 -12.37 2.34 5.29
CA PHE A 34 -13.30 3.41 4.91
C PHE A 34 -14.39 3.78 5.91
N ASN A 35 -14.62 2.96 6.93
CA ASN A 35 -15.57 3.26 8.01
C ASN A 35 -14.87 3.81 9.27
N ILE A 36 -13.58 4.14 9.19
CA ILE A 36 -12.74 4.56 10.30
C ILE A 36 -12.31 6.02 10.09
N GLY A 37 -12.92 6.95 10.83
CA GLY A 37 -12.47 8.35 10.90
C GLY A 37 -12.14 8.98 9.55
N LYS A 38 -10.93 9.55 9.43
CA LYS A 38 -10.44 10.25 8.23
C LYS A 38 -10.25 9.34 7.00
N PHE A 39 -10.18 8.02 7.15
CA PHE A 39 -10.06 7.10 6.00
C PHE A 39 -11.31 7.14 5.12
N ALA A 40 -12.46 7.57 5.64
CA ALA A 40 -13.68 7.75 4.85
C ALA A 40 -13.50 8.80 3.72
N GLU A 41 -12.62 9.77 3.91
CA GLU A 41 -12.32 10.81 2.89
C GLU A 41 -11.61 10.21 1.67
N LEU A 42 -10.86 9.11 1.85
CA LEU A 42 -10.17 8.42 0.76
C LEU A 42 -11.12 7.71 -0.22
N LYS A 43 -12.44 7.70 0.04
CA LYS A 43 -13.44 7.31 -0.97
C LYS A 43 -13.45 8.28 -2.16
N ASP A 44 -13.06 9.54 -1.97
CA ASP A 44 -12.79 10.44 -3.08
C ASP A 44 -11.52 9.98 -3.80
N ILE A 45 -11.68 9.49 -5.02
CA ILE A 45 -10.59 8.96 -5.84
C ILE A 45 -9.53 10.02 -6.14
N SER A 46 -9.92 11.29 -6.22
CA SER A 46 -8.99 12.40 -6.46
C SER A 46 -8.06 12.57 -5.27
N LEU A 47 -8.61 12.51 -4.05
CA LEU A 47 -7.82 12.54 -2.82
C LEU A 47 -6.97 11.27 -2.69
N PHE A 48 -7.54 10.09 -2.91
CA PHE A 48 -6.82 8.82 -2.85
C PHE A 48 -5.57 8.80 -3.75
N ASN A 49 -5.67 9.37 -4.95
CA ASN A 49 -4.56 9.44 -5.91
C ASN A 49 -3.46 10.42 -5.52
N THR A 50 -3.64 11.24 -4.47
CA THR A 50 -2.58 12.14 -3.95
C THR A 50 -1.53 11.44 -3.10
N VAL A 51 -1.68 10.13 -2.87
CA VAL A 51 -0.75 9.33 -2.06
C VAL A 51 0.70 9.56 -2.50
N THR A 52 1.56 9.85 -1.53
CA THR A 52 3.00 10.05 -1.75
C THR A 52 3.79 9.42 -0.62
N VAL A 53 5.05 9.11 -0.89
CA VAL A 53 6.01 8.77 0.17
C VAL A 53 6.33 10.04 0.97
N LYS A 54 6.34 9.94 2.30
CA LYS A 54 6.76 10.99 3.23
C LYS A 54 7.56 10.35 4.37
N PHE A 55 8.81 10.81 4.53
CA PHE A 55 9.80 10.19 5.43
C PHE A 55 10.01 8.71 5.11
N ASP A 56 9.55 7.82 5.99
CA ASP A 56 9.66 6.37 5.92
C ASP A 56 8.31 5.67 5.63
N SER A 57 7.25 6.44 5.39
CA SER A 57 5.90 5.92 5.11
C SER A 57 5.17 6.69 3.99
N ILE A 58 3.85 6.61 3.96
CA ILE A 58 2.97 7.27 2.98
C ILE A 58 2.06 8.30 3.65
N GLU A 59 1.73 9.36 2.92
CA GLU A 59 0.78 10.39 3.32
C GLU A 59 -0.09 10.81 2.11
N TRP A 60 -1.34 11.20 2.37
CA TRP A 60 -2.24 11.85 1.41
C TRP A 60 -2.31 13.37 1.63
N ALA A 61 -2.83 14.12 0.66
CA ALA A 61 -2.91 15.58 0.72
C ALA A 61 -3.73 16.14 1.91
N ASN A 62 -4.58 15.34 2.54
CA ASN A 62 -5.31 15.70 3.76
C ASN A 62 -4.53 15.42 5.06
N HIS A 63 -3.23 15.13 4.95
CA HIS A 63 -2.33 14.77 6.05
C HIS A 63 -2.71 13.48 6.80
N LEU A 64 -3.49 12.61 6.15
CA LEU A 64 -3.67 11.26 6.63
C LEU A 64 -2.44 10.43 6.25
N ASP A 65 -1.92 9.68 7.19
CA ASP A 65 -0.81 8.76 7.03
C ASP A 65 -1.20 7.35 7.52
N ILE A 66 -0.38 6.37 7.15
CA ILE A 66 -0.46 5.01 7.68
C ILE A 66 0.91 4.62 8.19
N ASP A 67 0.98 3.98 9.36
CA ASP A 67 2.24 3.49 9.92
C ASP A 67 2.90 2.44 9.01
N PRO A 68 4.22 2.51 8.76
CA PRO A 68 4.93 1.56 7.89
C PRO A 68 4.88 0.11 8.39
N GLU A 69 4.75 -0.13 9.70
CA GLU A 69 4.54 -1.46 10.27
C GLU A 69 3.18 -2.02 9.85
N LEU A 70 2.11 -1.20 9.89
CA LEU A 70 0.79 -1.61 9.41
C LEU A 70 0.82 -1.95 7.92
N LEU A 71 1.49 -1.11 7.12
CA LEU A 71 1.68 -1.37 5.69
C LEU A 71 2.42 -2.69 5.48
N TYR A 72 3.42 -3.03 6.28
CA TYR A 72 4.14 -4.29 6.08
C TYR A 72 3.34 -5.51 6.54
N GLU A 73 2.72 -5.45 7.72
CA GLU A 73 2.07 -6.60 8.38
C GLU A 73 0.72 -6.99 7.78
N LYS A 74 -0.08 -6.02 7.31
CA LYS A 74 -1.44 -6.28 6.79
C LYS A 74 -1.52 -6.50 5.29
N ASN A 75 -0.36 -6.63 4.63
CA ASN A 75 -0.29 -6.84 3.19
C ASN A 75 -0.26 -8.31 2.79
N VAL A 76 -0.98 -8.63 1.71
CA VAL A 76 -0.79 -9.89 0.97
C VAL A 76 0.51 -9.73 0.16
N LYS A 77 1.48 -10.64 0.35
CA LYS A 77 2.66 -10.69 -0.53
C LYS A 77 2.17 -10.90 -1.96
N VAL A 78 2.63 -10.05 -2.89
CA VAL A 78 2.46 -10.34 -4.31
C VAL A 78 3.42 -11.49 -4.62
N GLU A 79 2.94 -12.74 -4.52
CA GLU A 79 3.72 -13.87 -5.01
C GLU A 79 3.80 -13.78 -6.52
N THR A 80 4.98 -13.45 -7.03
CA THR A 80 5.36 -13.73 -8.41
C THR A 80 5.25 -15.25 -8.58
N GLN A 81 4.21 -15.74 -9.25
CA GLN A 81 4.07 -17.16 -9.50
C GLN A 81 5.23 -17.64 -10.39
N HIS A 82 6.21 -18.30 -9.78
CA HIS A 82 7.14 -19.17 -10.49
C HIS A 82 6.35 -20.40 -10.94
N ILE A 83 5.80 -20.34 -12.15
CA ILE A 83 5.35 -21.52 -12.90
C ILE A 83 6.57 -22.43 -13.08
N THR A 84 6.67 -23.45 -12.24
CA THR A 84 7.56 -24.58 -12.47
C THR A 84 6.74 -25.62 -13.20
N THR A 85 6.87 -25.67 -14.53
CA THR A 85 6.32 -26.73 -15.35
C THR A 85 7.04 -28.03 -14.99
N GLN A 86 6.40 -28.91 -14.22
CA GLN A 86 6.88 -30.27 -14.05
C GLN A 86 6.18 -31.14 -15.10
N SER A 87 6.97 -31.52 -16.10
CA SER A 87 6.63 -32.47 -17.14
C SER A 87 6.24 -33.83 -16.52
N SER A 88 5.21 -34.46 -17.05
CA SER A 88 4.98 -35.91 -17.02
C SER A 88 4.51 -36.35 -18.39
#